data_AF-A0A847J9Z9-F1
#
_entry.id   AF-A0A847J9Z9-F1
#
_cell.length_a   1.000
_cell.length_b   1.000
_cell.length_c   1.000
_cell.angle_alpha   90.00
_cell.angle_beta   90.00
_cell.angle_gamma   90.00
#
_symmetry.space_group_name_H-M   'P 1'
#
loop_
_entity.id
_entity.type
_entity.pdbx_description
1 polymer ?
#
loop_
_entity_poly.entity_id
_entity_poly.type
_entity_poly.pdbx_seq_one_letter_code
_entity_poly.pdbx_strand_id
1 'polypeptide(L)'
;MTESIDPTTRLAGLRREIDGIDEEIHRLLVARSAIIDELIKVKGTAVTGAAFRPAREADMMHRLVERHRGILPIVTVEHIWREIVSTFTFLQAHYEVYMDGGRDPVAMRDLARFYFGFTVPAHLESGPEEVIAAVARSVSDLGIVQTAQPSWVGAWWRLLGGDGPRIIARLPFIDLPARVADLPALVVSNPISEPAGPEVAVTAFVGVGDRDPTEALEVDGFEMLARYDDGPRAEFL
;
A
#
# COMPACT_ATOMS: atom_id res chain seq x y z
N MET A 1 28.84 36.35 -30.37
CA MET A 1 27.65 36.08 -31.20
C MET A 1 26.94 34.90 -30.57
N THR A 2 25.91 35.15 -29.77
CA THR A 2 25.06 34.08 -29.23
C THR A 2 24.11 33.70 -30.34
N GLU A 3 24.35 32.56 -30.98
CA GLU A 3 23.45 32.03 -31.99
C GLU A 3 22.13 31.67 -31.28
N SER A 4 21.13 32.53 -31.46
CA SER A 4 19.78 32.29 -30.96
C SER A 4 19.21 31.10 -31.73
N ILE A 5 19.30 29.90 -31.16
CA ILE A 5 18.67 28.70 -31.70
C ILE A 5 17.18 29.01 -31.91
N ASP A 6 16.70 28.82 -33.15
CA ASP A 6 15.29 28.98 -33.47
C ASP A 6 14.43 28.12 -32.53
N PRO A 7 13.42 28.69 -31.85
CA PRO A 7 12.59 27.97 -30.88
C PRO A 7 11.98 26.68 -31.44
N THR A 8 11.65 26.66 -32.74
CA THR A 8 11.09 25.47 -33.40
C THR A 8 12.12 24.34 -33.48
N THR A 9 13.34 24.69 -33.88
CA THR A 9 14.49 23.77 -33.93
C THR A 9 14.84 23.25 -32.54
N ARG A 10 14.84 24.12 -31.52
CA ARG A 10 15.08 23.69 -30.12
C ARG A 10 13.98 22.74 -29.63
N LEU A 11 12.71 23.04 -29.91
CA LEU A 11 11.57 22.20 -29.54
C LEU A 11 11.64 20.81 -30.20
N ALA A 12 12.00 20.76 -31.48
CA ALA A 12 12.20 19.49 -32.19
C ALA A 12 13.40 18.68 -31.63
N GLY A 13 14.44 19.36 -31.14
CA GLY A 13 15.53 18.72 -30.40
C GLY A 13 15.04 18.10 -29.09
N LEU A 14 14.32 18.86 -28.26
CA LEU A 14 13.78 18.41 -26.98
C LEU A 14 12.85 17.19 -27.12
N ARG A 15 11.99 17.17 -28.15
CA ARG A 15 11.09 16.04 -28.38
C ARG A 15 11.85 14.75 -28.71
N ARG A 16 12.89 14.83 -29.54
CA ARG A 16 13.76 13.68 -29.83
C ARG A 16 14.51 13.18 -28.59
N GLU A 17 14.92 14.09 -27.70
CA GLU A 17 15.51 13.71 -26.41
C GLU A 17 14.49 12.96 -25.54
N ILE A 18 13.22 13.41 -25.49
CA ILE A 18 12.14 12.72 -24.77
C ILE A 18 11.86 11.34 -25.38
N ASP A 19 11.71 11.25 -26.70
CA ASP A 19 11.44 9.97 -27.40
C ASP A 19 12.54 8.93 -27.09
N GLY A 20 13.81 9.36 -27.05
CA GLY A 20 14.93 8.48 -26.69
C GLY A 20 14.89 8.02 -25.22
N ILE A 21 14.44 8.89 -24.30
CA ILE A 21 14.23 8.50 -22.89
C ILE A 21 13.07 7.51 -22.77
N ASP A 22 11.97 7.72 -23.48
CA ASP A 22 10.81 6.83 -23.44
C ASP A 22 11.14 5.44 -23.99
N GLU A 23 11.92 5.36 -25.08
CA GLU A 23 12.44 4.10 -25.60
C GLU A 23 13.32 3.38 -24.56
N GLU A 24 14.18 4.12 -23.87
CA GLU A 24 15.03 3.56 -22.81
C GLU A 24 14.23 3.04 -21.62
N ILE A 25 13.22 3.79 -21.16
CA ILE A 25 12.30 3.36 -20.10
C ILE A 25 11.61 2.06 -20.49
N HIS A 26 11.05 1.99 -21.71
CA HIS A 26 10.39 0.79 -22.20
C HIS A 26 11.36 -0.40 -22.25
N ARG A 27 12.57 -0.20 -22.78
CA ARG A 27 13.62 -1.23 -22.83
C ARG A 27 13.98 -1.74 -21.43
N LEU A 28 14.12 -0.86 -20.45
CA LEU A 28 14.40 -1.23 -19.06
C LEU A 28 13.25 -2.01 -18.41
N LEU A 29 12.00 -1.67 -18.71
CA LEU A 29 10.83 -2.42 -18.25
C LEU A 29 10.78 -3.84 -18.83
N VAL A 30 11.10 -3.98 -20.12
CA VAL A 30 11.21 -5.30 -20.78
C VAL A 30 12.39 -6.09 -20.21
N ALA A 31 13.54 -5.47 -19.96
CA ALA A 31 14.66 -6.15 -19.32
C ALA A 31 14.31 -6.63 -17.90
N ARG A 32 13.57 -5.80 -17.14
CA ARG A 32 13.06 -6.18 -15.81
C ARG A 32 12.10 -7.37 -15.90
N SER A 33 11.22 -7.42 -16.91
CA SER A 33 10.27 -8.54 -17.07
C SER A 33 10.99 -9.86 -17.34
N ALA A 34 12.04 -9.86 -18.16
CA ALA A 34 12.87 -11.04 -18.42
C ALA A 34 13.55 -11.57 -17.14
N ILE A 35 14.03 -10.68 -16.26
CA ILE A 35 14.61 -11.08 -14.97
C ILE A 35 13.54 -11.73 -14.07
N ILE A 36 12.31 -11.20 -14.07
CA ILE A 36 11.21 -11.77 -13.30
C ILE A 36 10.83 -13.15 -13.84
N ASP A 37 10.78 -13.33 -15.16
CA ASP A 37 10.52 -14.64 -15.79
C ASP A 37 11.57 -15.68 -15.37
N GLU A 38 12.86 -15.33 -15.39
CA GLU A 38 13.91 -16.20 -14.88
C GLU A 38 13.77 -16.48 -13.38
N LEU A 39 13.40 -15.48 -12.58
CA LEU A 39 13.17 -15.66 -11.15
C LEU A 39 11.98 -16.60 -10.87
N ILE A 40 10.93 -16.57 -11.68
CA ILE A 40 9.79 -17.50 -11.61
C ILE A 40 10.27 -18.93 -11.90
N LYS A 41 11.06 -19.12 -12.96
CA LYS A 41 11.63 -20.44 -13.33
C LYS A 41 12.51 -21.00 -12.22
N VAL A 42 13.37 -20.17 -11.62
CA VAL A 42 14.30 -20.58 -10.55
C VAL A 42 13.55 -20.92 -9.26
N LYS A 43 12.51 -20.16 -8.89
CA LYS A 43 11.72 -20.41 -7.68
C LYS A 43 10.73 -21.57 -7.80
N GLY A 44 10.62 -22.21 -8.98
CA GLY A 44 9.60 -23.18 -9.38
C GLY A 44 8.90 -23.92 -8.23
N THR A 45 7.56 -23.77 -8.16
CA THR A 45 6.57 -24.43 -7.27
C THR A 45 6.89 -24.66 -5.78
N ALA A 46 8.06 -24.24 -5.28
CA ALA A 46 8.61 -24.70 -4.02
C ALA A 46 8.51 -23.70 -2.86
N VAL A 47 7.90 -22.52 -3.07
CA VAL A 47 7.61 -21.59 -1.98
C VAL A 47 6.18 -21.10 -2.11
N THR A 48 5.28 -21.75 -1.40
CA THR A 48 3.91 -21.28 -1.09
C THR A 48 3.89 -20.08 -0.13
N GLY A 49 5.01 -19.37 0.01
CA GLY A 49 5.17 -18.21 0.90
C GLY A 49 5.31 -16.95 0.08
N ALA A 50 4.26 -16.14 0.10
CA ALA A 50 3.96 -14.93 -0.67
C ALA A 50 5.08 -14.29 -1.50
N ALA A 51 4.72 -13.97 -2.74
CA ALA A 51 5.48 -13.03 -3.57
C ALA A 51 5.60 -11.65 -2.91
N PHE A 52 4.67 -11.31 -2.00
CA PHE A 52 4.67 -10.06 -1.25
C PHE A 52 5.73 -10.07 -0.15
N ARG A 53 6.60 -9.05 -0.16
CA ARG A 53 7.71 -8.89 0.79
C ARG A 53 7.71 -7.46 1.34
N PRO A 54 6.88 -7.18 2.36
CA PRO A 54 6.62 -5.83 2.83
C PRO A 54 7.89 -5.06 3.17
N ALA A 55 8.82 -5.67 3.91
CA ALA A 55 10.06 -5.02 4.32
C ALA A 55 10.93 -4.64 3.11
N ARG A 56 10.98 -5.50 2.08
CA ARG A 56 11.73 -5.22 0.84
C ARG A 56 11.09 -4.09 0.04
N GLU A 57 9.77 -4.00 0.01
CA GLU A 57 9.06 -2.91 -0.66
C GLU A 57 9.23 -1.58 0.08
N ALA A 58 9.14 -1.59 1.41
CA ALA A 58 9.38 -0.40 2.24
C ALA A 58 10.80 0.16 2.00
N ASP A 59 11.81 -0.69 2.10
CA ASP A 59 13.22 -0.34 1.82
C ASP A 59 13.43 0.17 0.37
N MET A 60 12.73 -0.41 -0.62
CA MET A 60 12.72 0.11 -1.99
C MET A 60 12.14 1.52 -2.06
N MET A 61 11.03 1.79 -1.37
CA MET A 61 10.38 3.09 -1.36
C MET A 61 11.22 4.14 -0.61
N HIS A 62 11.88 3.78 0.50
CA HIS A 62 12.82 4.67 1.19
C HIS A 62 13.92 5.15 0.25
N ARG A 63 14.62 4.21 -0.41
CA ARG A 63 15.66 4.56 -1.40
C ARG A 63 15.13 5.39 -2.56
N LEU A 64 13.88 5.14 -2.99
CA LEU A 64 13.23 5.89 -4.05
C LEU A 64 13.08 7.36 -3.65
N VAL A 65 12.59 7.63 -2.43
CA VAL A 65 12.42 8.97 -1.89
C VAL A 65 13.76 9.66 -1.69
N GLU A 66 14.75 8.98 -1.09
CA GLU A 66 16.07 9.54 -0.80
C GLU A 66 16.80 10.07 -2.05
N ARG A 67 16.67 9.36 -3.17
CA ARG A 67 17.31 9.72 -4.45
C ARG A 67 16.46 10.64 -5.35
N HIS A 68 15.20 10.89 -5.00
CA HIS A 68 14.27 11.64 -5.86
C HIS A 68 14.67 13.12 -5.99
N ARG A 69 14.78 13.64 -7.21
CA ARG A 69 15.17 15.03 -7.51
C ARG A 69 14.44 15.53 -8.75
N GLY A 70 14.36 16.85 -8.91
CA GLY A 70 13.77 17.49 -10.08
C GLY A 70 12.29 17.85 -9.89
N ILE A 71 11.61 18.19 -11.00
CA ILE A 71 10.26 18.76 -10.99
C ILE A 71 9.13 17.72 -11.00
N LEU A 72 9.44 16.44 -11.22
CA LEU A 72 8.45 15.37 -11.23
C LEU A 72 7.93 15.14 -9.79
N PRO A 73 6.61 15.15 -9.53
CA PRO A 73 6.08 14.89 -8.19
C PRO A 73 6.43 13.48 -7.71
N ILE A 74 6.91 13.35 -6.47
CA ILE A 74 7.28 12.05 -5.88
C ILE A 74 6.10 11.07 -5.80
N VAL A 75 4.88 11.58 -5.57
CA VAL A 75 3.65 10.75 -5.53
C VAL A 75 3.38 10.10 -6.90
N THR A 76 3.71 10.78 -8.01
CA THR A 76 3.63 10.18 -9.35
C THR A 76 4.64 9.05 -9.51
N VAL A 77 5.86 9.23 -9.00
CA VAL A 77 6.89 8.18 -9.03
C VAL A 77 6.50 7.00 -8.15
N GLU A 78 5.93 7.24 -6.96
CA GLU A 78 5.37 6.20 -6.08
C GLU A 78 4.35 5.36 -6.85
N HIS A 79 3.35 5.98 -7.47
CA HIS A 79 2.31 5.27 -8.21
C HIS A 79 2.88 4.39 -9.34
N ILE A 80 3.79 4.94 -10.16
CA ILE A 80 4.45 4.18 -11.24
C ILE A 80 5.19 2.96 -10.66
N TRP A 81 5.93 3.15 -9.57
CA TRP A 81 6.67 2.06 -8.95
C TRP A 81 5.75 1.00 -8.32
N ARG A 82 4.64 1.42 -7.70
CA ARG A 82 3.61 0.54 -7.14
C ARG A 82 2.94 -0.30 -8.23
N GLU A 83 2.55 0.29 -9.35
CA GLU A 83 2.00 -0.44 -10.50
C GLU A 83 2.98 -1.50 -11.02
N ILE A 84 4.26 -1.12 -11.21
CA ILE A 84 5.31 -2.03 -11.66
C ILE A 84 5.50 -3.17 -10.66
N VAL A 85 5.71 -2.85 -9.38
CA VAL A 85 5.98 -3.86 -8.34
C VAL A 85 4.78 -4.80 -8.19
N SER A 86 3.57 -4.26 -8.03
CA SER A 86 2.34 -5.04 -7.88
C SER A 86 2.12 -5.99 -9.06
N THR A 87 2.25 -5.49 -10.30
CA THR A 87 2.10 -6.31 -11.51
C THR A 87 3.10 -7.48 -11.52
N PHE A 88 4.37 -7.23 -11.24
CA PHE A 88 5.38 -8.30 -11.26
C PHE A 88 5.32 -9.22 -10.04
N THR A 89 4.77 -8.77 -8.91
CA THR A 89 4.45 -9.62 -7.76
C THR A 89 3.32 -10.58 -8.15
N PHE A 90 2.28 -10.09 -8.81
CA PHE A 90 1.15 -10.90 -9.30
C PHE A 90 1.58 -11.95 -10.33
N LEU A 91 2.47 -11.59 -11.26
CA LEU A 91 3.01 -12.54 -12.24
C LEU A 91 3.85 -13.66 -11.59
N GLN A 92 4.45 -13.40 -10.42
CA GLN A 92 5.19 -14.44 -9.68
C GLN A 92 4.27 -15.38 -8.92
N ALA A 93 3.23 -14.84 -8.28
CA ALA A 93 2.21 -15.61 -7.60
C ALA A 93 0.89 -14.82 -7.66
N HIS A 94 -0.15 -15.44 -8.22
CA HIS A 94 -1.46 -14.82 -8.28
C HIS A 94 -1.99 -14.59 -6.85
N TYR A 95 -2.50 -13.39 -6.61
CA TYR A 95 -3.15 -12.99 -5.37
C TYR A 95 -4.30 -12.03 -5.68
N GLU A 96 -5.22 -11.93 -4.74
CA GLU A 96 -6.35 -11.01 -4.78
C GLU A 96 -6.22 -9.92 -3.70
N VAL A 97 -6.90 -8.80 -3.93
CA VAL A 97 -7.01 -7.69 -2.96
C VAL A 97 -8.47 -7.54 -2.53
N TYR A 98 -8.75 -7.74 -1.25
CA TYR A 98 -10.05 -7.51 -0.64
C TYR A 98 -10.09 -6.13 0.00
N MET A 99 -11.06 -5.31 -0.39
CA MET A 99 -11.18 -3.92 0.01
C MET A 99 -12.39 -3.73 0.91
N ASP A 100 -12.19 -3.07 2.03
CA ASP A 100 -13.27 -2.64 2.91
C ASP A 100 -14.11 -1.56 2.22
N GLY A 101 -15.32 -1.94 1.78
CA GLY A 101 -16.24 -1.09 1.05
C GLY A 101 -17.13 -0.20 1.91
N GLY A 102 -16.86 -0.10 3.22
CA GLY A 102 -17.68 0.61 4.20
C GLY A 102 -18.00 2.07 3.86
N ARG A 103 -17.29 3.01 4.50
CA ARG A 103 -17.72 4.43 4.52
C ARG A 103 -17.52 5.15 3.19
N ASP A 104 -16.45 4.80 2.48
CA ASP A 104 -16.07 5.45 1.22
C ASP A 104 -15.50 4.43 0.22
N PRO A 105 -16.37 3.69 -0.49
CA PRO A 105 -15.93 2.67 -1.45
C PRO A 105 -15.23 3.27 -2.68
N VAL A 106 -15.44 4.55 -2.99
CA VAL A 106 -14.77 5.21 -4.13
C VAL A 106 -13.34 5.55 -3.75
N ALA A 107 -13.12 6.21 -2.61
CA ALA A 107 -11.77 6.48 -2.13
C ALA A 107 -10.99 5.20 -1.83
N MET A 108 -11.66 4.15 -1.33
CA MET A 108 -11.04 2.83 -1.15
C MET A 108 -10.60 2.24 -2.48
N ARG A 109 -11.43 2.31 -3.52
CA ARG A 109 -11.05 1.85 -4.86
C ARG A 109 -9.88 2.65 -5.41
N ASP A 110 -9.87 3.97 -5.27
CA ASP A 110 -8.77 4.82 -5.73
C ASP A 110 -7.47 4.48 -4.99
N LEU A 111 -7.54 4.24 -3.68
CA LEU A 111 -6.43 3.79 -2.86
C LEU A 111 -5.88 2.44 -3.34
N ALA A 112 -6.76 1.46 -3.55
CA ALA A 112 -6.36 0.14 -4.02
C ALA A 112 -5.70 0.21 -5.41
N ARG A 113 -6.23 1.04 -6.32
CA ARG A 113 -5.64 1.20 -7.66
C ARG A 113 -4.32 1.96 -7.64
N PHE A 114 -4.16 2.92 -6.74
CA PHE A 114 -2.87 3.59 -6.55
C PHE A 114 -1.77 2.62 -6.09
N TYR A 115 -2.09 1.69 -5.17
CA TYR A 115 -1.08 0.82 -4.55
C TYR A 115 -0.91 -0.53 -5.24
N PHE A 116 -1.96 -1.08 -5.83
CA PHE A 116 -1.98 -2.42 -6.40
C PHE A 116 -2.26 -2.45 -7.91
N GLY A 117 -2.57 -1.29 -8.50
CA GLY A 117 -2.73 -1.15 -9.94
C GLY A 117 -3.98 -1.81 -10.50
N PHE A 118 -3.98 -2.05 -11.81
CA PHE A 118 -5.14 -2.59 -12.53
C PHE A 118 -5.00 -4.07 -12.91
N THR A 119 -3.80 -4.62 -12.80
CA THR A 119 -3.54 -6.04 -13.11
C THR A 119 -4.10 -6.97 -12.04
N VAL A 120 -4.01 -6.57 -10.77
CA VAL A 120 -4.47 -7.40 -9.64
C VAL A 120 -5.99 -7.31 -9.49
N PRO A 121 -6.70 -8.46 -9.39
CA PRO A 121 -8.11 -8.48 -9.05
C PRO A 121 -8.35 -7.82 -7.69
N ALA A 122 -9.34 -6.92 -7.63
CA ALA A 122 -9.72 -6.27 -6.39
C ALA A 122 -11.23 -6.41 -6.16
N HIS A 123 -11.59 -6.85 -4.96
CA HIS A 123 -12.94 -7.21 -4.55
C HIS A 123 -13.39 -6.25 -3.47
N LEU A 124 -14.60 -5.72 -3.60
CA LEU A 124 -15.19 -4.86 -2.58
C LEU A 124 -16.04 -5.72 -1.65
N GLU A 125 -15.71 -5.70 -0.37
CA GLU A 125 -16.44 -6.40 0.69
C GLU A 125 -17.31 -5.42 1.50
N SER A 126 -18.28 -5.92 2.27
CA SER A 126 -19.22 -5.04 3.00
C SER A 126 -18.57 -4.31 4.18
N GLY A 127 -17.45 -4.83 4.71
CA GLY A 127 -16.73 -4.25 5.83
C GLY A 127 -15.44 -5.01 6.20
N PRO A 128 -14.72 -4.53 7.23
CA PRO A 128 -13.40 -5.05 7.58
C PRO A 128 -13.41 -6.50 8.06
N GLU A 129 -14.49 -6.98 8.67
CA GLU A 129 -14.59 -8.36 9.13
C GLU A 129 -14.59 -9.35 7.96
N GLU A 130 -15.28 -9.04 6.87
CA GLU A 130 -15.35 -9.89 5.67
C GLU A 130 -14.03 -9.85 4.90
N VAL A 131 -13.38 -8.69 4.83
CA VAL A 131 -12.01 -8.56 4.30
C VAL A 131 -11.04 -9.48 5.05
N ILE A 132 -11.02 -9.40 6.38
CA ILE A 132 -10.10 -10.20 7.21
C ILE A 132 -10.44 -11.69 7.07
N ALA A 133 -11.72 -12.04 7.03
CA ALA A 133 -12.15 -13.42 6.83
C ALA A 133 -11.75 -13.97 5.45
N ALA A 134 -11.81 -13.15 4.39
CA ALA A 134 -11.35 -13.53 3.06
C ALA A 134 -9.84 -13.79 3.04
N VAL A 135 -9.06 -12.85 3.58
CA VAL A 135 -7.60 -12.99 3.72
C VAL A 135 -7.24 -14.24 4.52
N ALA A 136 -7.92 -14.50 5.64
CA ALA A 136 -7.66 -15.65 6.49
C ALA A 136 -7.85 -17.00 5.77
N ARG A 137 -8.74 -17.08 4.77
CA ARG A 137 -8.97 -18.29 3.95
C ARG A 137 -7.96 -18.47 2.82
N SER A 138 -7.17 -17.43 2.53
CA SER A 138 -6.20 -17.43 1.45
C SER A 138 -4.81 -17.85 1.92
N VAL A 139 -3.93 -18.17 0.96
CA VAL A 139 -2.50 -18.38 1.27
C VAL A 139 -1.73 -17.04 1.27
N SER A 140 -2.09 -16.12 0.38
CA SER A 140 -1.28 -14.92 0.11
C SER A 140 -2.08 -13.69 -0.31
N ASP A 141 -3.40 -13.69 -0.16
CA ASP A 141 -4.20 -12.54 -0.53
C ASP A 141 -4.00 -11.39 0.46
N LEU A 142 -4.36 -10.20 0.01
CA LEU A 142 -4.21 -8.96 0.75
C LEU A 142 -5.59 -8.38 1.08
N GLY A 143 -5.69 -7.77 2.26
CA GLY A 143 -6.85 -7.00 2.67
C GLY A 143 -6.48 -5.53 2.87
N ILE A 144 -7.36 -4.61 2.50
CA ILE A 144 -7.24 -3.18 2.81
C ILE A 144 -8.40 -2.79 3.71
N VAL A 145 -8.07 -2.31 4.92
CA VAL A 145 -9.05 -1.91 5.94
C VAL A 145 -8.87 -0.44 6.27
N GLN A 146 -9.93 0.36 6.22
CA GLN A 146 -9.88 1.76 6.65
C GLN A 146 -9.58 1.84 8.16
N THR A 147 -8.71 2.76 8.57
CA THR A 147 -8.41 2.96 10.01
C THR A 147 -9.61 3.56 10.74
N ALA A 148 -10.20 4.61 10.16
CA ALA A 148 -11.38 5.29 10.67
C ALA A 148 -12.65 4.54 10.24
N GLN A 149 -13.26 3.85 11.20
CA GLN A 149 -14.50 3.10 10.99
C GLN A 149 -15.71 3.81 11.62
N PRO A 150 -16.91 3.64 11.06
CA PRO A 150 -18.14 4.06 11.73
C PRO A 150 -18.35 3.32 13.06
N SER A 151 -19.09 3.92 14.00
CA SER A 151 -19.27 3.38 15.36
C SER A 151 -20.02 2.04 15.43
N TRP A 152 -20.77 1.67 14.40
CA TRP A 152 -21.45 0.37 14.32
C TRP A 152 -20.52 -0.76 13.88
N VAL A 153 -19.35 -0.45 13.36
CA VAL A 153 -18.32 -1.44 13.05
C VAL A 153 -17.61 -1.80 14.34
N GLY A 154 -17.54 -3.10 14.65
CA GLY A 154 -16.90 -3.61 15.86
C GLY A 154 -15.38 -3.38 15.89
N ALA A 155 -14.76 -3.85 16.97
CA ALA A 155 -13.31 -3.92 17.12
C ALA A 155 -12.69 -4.97 16.18
N TRP A 156 -12.74 -4.72 14.86
CA TRP A 156 -12.34 -5.63 13.79
C TRP A 156 -10.90 -6.16 13.94
N TRP A 157 -10.00 -5.39 14.57
CA TRP A 157 -8.62 -5.81 14.83
C TRP A 157 -8.51 -7.00 15.78
N ARG A 158 -9.59 -7.34 16.52
CA ARG A 158 -9.66 -8.58 17.33
C ARG A 158 -9.56 -9.85 16.47
N LEU A 159 -9.80 -9.75 15.16
CA LEU A 159 -9.64 -10.83 14.19
C LEU A 159 -8.20 -11.00 13.69
N LEU A 160 -7.28 -10.09 14.06
CA LEU A 160 -5.89 -10.12 13.66
C LEU A 160 -4.99 -10.84 14.69
N GLY A 161 -3.84 -11.31 14.23
CA GLY A 161 -2.81 -11.92 15.06
C GLY A 161 -2.92 -13.44 15.16
N GLY A 162 -2.17 -14.03 16.10
CA GLY A 162 -2.02 -15.49 16.19
C GLY A 162 -1.46 -16.06 14.88
N ASP A 163 -2.05 -17.16 14.41
CA ASP A 163 -1.73 -17.78 13.12
C ASP A 163 -2.51 -17.15 11.94
N GLY A 164 -3.37 -16.16 12.21
CA GLY A 164 -4.21 -15.48 11.23
C GLY A 164 -3.60 -14.19 10.66
N PRO A 165 -4.41 -13.39 9.94
CA PRO A 165 -3.96 -12.18 9.26
C PRO A 165 -3.30 -11.18 10.21
N ARG A 166 -2.26 -10.50 9.71
CA ARG A 166 -1.51 -9.46 10.43
C ARG A 166 -1.40 -8.22 9.58
N ILE A 167 -1.23 -7.06 10.23
CA ILE A 167 -0.89 -5.81 9.54
C ILE A 167 0.53 -5.94 8.98
N ILE A 168 0.68 -5.68 7.68
CA ILE A 168 1.96 -5.75 6.98
C ILE A 168 2.40 -4.41 6.39
N ALA A 169 1.47 -3.47 6.22
CA ALA A 169 1.78 -2.12 5.78
C ALA A 169 0.70 -1.13 6.23
N ARG A 170 1.07 0.15 6.26
CA ARG A 170 0.17 1.27 6.42
C ARG A 170 0.14 2.09 5.13
N LEU A 171 -1.04 2.60 4.81
CA LEU A 171 -1.28 3.51 3.69
C LEU A 171 -1.79 4.87 4.22
N PRO A 172 -1.43 5.98 3.57
CA PRO A 172 -0.43 6.09 2.51
C PRO A 172 1.00 5.79 3.01
N PHE A 173 1.87 5.26 2.15
CA PHE A 173 3.28 5.01 2.50
C PHE A 173 4.10 6.32 2.52
N ILE A 174 3.96 7.14 1.47
CA ILE A 174 4.51 8.49 1.45
C ILE A 174 3.40 9.45 1.90
N ASP A 175 3.53 9.95 3.12
CA ASP A 175 2.61 10.93 3.67
C ASP A 175 2.95 12.34 3.16
N LEU A 176 2.07 12.90 2.34
CA LEU A 176 2.21 14.22 1.73
C LEU A 176 0.84 14.91 1.60
N PRO A 177 0.77 16.23 1.82
CA PRO A 177 -0.47 16.98 1.65
C PRO A 177 -1.03 16.90 0.23
N ALA A 178 -2.36 16.87 0.11
CA ALA A 178 -3.11 16.95 -1.15
C ALA A 178 -2.79 15.84 -2.18
N ARG A 179 -2.41 14.64 -1.72
CA ARG A 179 -2.33 13.46 -2.59
C ARG A 179 -3.73 12.95 -2.94
N VAL A 180 -3.89 12.34 -4.12
CA VAL A 180 -5.21 11.91 -4.64
C VAL A 180 -5.76 10.69 -3.90
N ALA A 181 -4.91 9.74 -3.54
CA ALA A 181 -5.27 8.53 -2.80
C ALA A 181 -4.72 8.62 -1.37
N ASP A 182 -5.31 9.49 -0.54
CA ASP A 182 -4.84 9.82 0.81
C ASP A 182 -5.54 9.05 1.94
N LEU A 183 -6.57 8.26 1.61
CA LEU A 183 -7.38 7.53 2.58
C LEU A 183 -6.50 6.68 3.52
N PRO A 184 -6.49 6.96 4.84
CA PRO A 184 -5.73 6.19 5.80
C PRO A 184 -6.26 4.76 5.92
N ALA A 185 -5.38 3.78 5.68
CA ALA A 185 -5.74 2.38 5.69
C ALA A 185 -4.58 1.49 6.14
N LEU A 186 -4.92 0.24 6.46
CA LEU A 186 -3.99 -0.81 6.83
C LEU A 186 -4.09 -1.94 5.83
N VAL A 187 -2.94 -2.46 5.41
CA VAL A 187 -2.86 -3.65 4.58
C VAL A 187 -2.63 -4.84 5.50
N VAL A 188 -3.44 -5.89 5.33
CA VAL A 188 -3.35 -7.13 6.09
C VAL A 188 -3.07 -8.32 5.17
N SER A 189 -2.33 -9.31 5.65
CA SER A 189 -2.15 -10.60 4.99
C SER A 189 -1.85 -11.69 6.01
N ASN A 190 -2.01 -12.95 5.61
CA ASN A 190 -1.57 -14.08 6.43
C ASN A 190 -0.05 -14.05 6.66
N PRO A 191 0.45 -14.64 7.76
CA PRO A 191 1.86 -14.58 8.09
C PRO A 191 2.71 -15.25 7.02
N ILE A 192 3.69 -14.51 6.51
CA ILE A 192 4.69 -15.01 5.57
C ILE A 192 5.99 -15.16 6.33
N SER A 193 6.76 -16.21 6.06
CA SER A 193 8.11 -16.34 6.61
C SER A 193 9.01 -15.24 6.03
N GLU A 194 9.15 -14.14 6.77
CA GLU A 194 10.10 -13.08 6.45
C GLU A 194 11.11 -12.95 7.60
N PRO A 195 12.43 -12.87 7.30
CA PRO A 195 13.46 -12.82 8.35
C PRO A 195 13.55 -11.48 9.07
N ALA A 196 12.86 -10.42 8.60
CA ALA A 196 12.91 -9.09 9.17
C ALA A 196 11.72 -8.83 10.12
N GLY A 197 12.00 -8.22 11.28
CA GLY A 197 10.95 -7.71 12.17
C GLY A 197 10.28 -6.45 11.61
N PRO A 198 9.12 -6.04 12.15
CA PRO A 198 8.42 -4.87 11.67
C PRO A 198 9.18 -3.58 12.04
N GLU A 199 9.17 -2.60 11.13
CA GLU A 199 9.70 -1.24 11.39
C GLU A 199 8.86 -0.52 12.45
N VAL A 200 7.54 -0.76 12.45
CA VAL A 200 6.58 -0.20 13.41
C VAL A 200 5.81 -1.34 14.06
N ALA A 201 5.89 -1.42 15.38
CA ALA A 201 5.08 -2.37 16.16
C ALA A 201 3.69 -1.78 16.41
N VAL A 202 2.64 -2.57 16.15
CA VAL A 202 1.25 -2.21 16.46
C VAL A 202 0.76 -3.08 17.60
N THR A 203 0.14 -2.46 18.61
CA THR A 203 -0.45 -3.16 19.75
C THR A 203 -1.91 -2.77 19.92
N ALA A 204 -2.72 -3.70 20.44
CA ALA A 204 -4.09 -3.45 20.84
C ALA A 204 -4.22 -3.66 22.34
N PHE A 205 -4.94 -2.77 23.02
CA PHE A 205 -5.23 -2.88 24.44
C PHE A 205 -6.71 -2.59 24.70
N VAL A 206 -7.21 -3.08 25.83
CA VAL A 206 -8.55 -2.78 26.32
C VAL A 206 -8.39 -1.92 27.57
N GLY A 207 -9.02 -0.75 27.56
CA GLY A 207 -9.06 0.17 28.70
C GLY A 207 -10.47 0.28 29.26
N VAL A 208 -10.57 0.89 30.45
CA VAL A 208 -11.85 1.27 31.06
C VAL A 208 -11.87 2.80 31.16
N GLY A 209 -12.91 3.42 30.64
CA GLY A 209 -13.09 4.88 30.67
C GLY A 209 -13.88 5.39 29.47
N ASP A 210 -14.33 6.63 29.56
CA ASP A 210 -15.12 7.34 28.54
C ASP A 210 -14.32 8.41 27.78
N ARG A 211 -13.19 8.85 28.33
CA ARG A 211 -12.32 9.87 27.72
C ARG A 211 -11.65 9.37 26.44
N ASP A 212 -11.34 10.31 25.56
CA ASP A 212 -10.52 10.04 24.38
C ASP A 212 -9.04 9.97 24.71
N PRO A 213 -8.37 8.80 24.52
CA PRO A 213 -6.96 8.66 24.90
C PRO A 213 -6.00 9.25 23.87
N THR A 214 -6.48 9.74 22.72
CA THR A 214 -5.67 10.22 21.59
C THR A 214 -4.54 11.15 22.02
N GLU A 215 -4.86 12.25 22.72
CA GLU A 215 -3.87 13.25 23.15
C GLU A 215 -2.84 12.65 24.12
N ALA A 216 -3.28 11.79 25.04
CA ALA A 216 -2.38 11.15 25.99
C ALA A 216 -1.42 10.17 25.30
N LEU A 217 -1.90 9.42 24.30
CA LEU A 217 -1.08 8.51 23.49
C LEU A 217 -0.05 9.29 22.66
N GLU A 218 -0.45 10.40 22.05
CA GLU A 218 0.43 11.25 21.25
C GLU A 218 1.58 11.83 22.07
N VAL A 219 1.31 12.26 23.31
CA VAL A 219 2.34 12.74 24.25
C VAL A 219 3.40 11.67 24.54
N ASP A 220 3.00 10.40 24.59
CA ASP A 220 3.89 9.27 24.81
C ASP A 220 4.50 8.70 23.52
N GLY A 221 4.26 9.36 22.37
CA GLY A 221 4.81 8.96 21.07
C GLY A 221 4.07 7.81 20.39
N PHE A 222 2.82 7.53 20.81
CA PHE A 222 1.95 6.56 20.17
C PHE A 222 0.91 7.25 19.29
N GLU A 223 0.55 6.59 18.20
CA GLU A 223 -0.55 7.01 17.35
C GLU A 223 -1.70 6.01 17.48
N MET A 224 -2.92 6.52 17.65
CA MET A 224 -4.11 5.69 17.67
C MET A 224 -4.60 5.41 16.25
N LEU A 225 -4.51 4.14 15.82
CA LEU A 225 -4.95 3.72 14.49
C LEU A 225 -6.46 3.45 14.43
N ALA A 226 -7.05 2.89 15.47
CA ALA A 226 -8.47 2.58 15.50
C ALA A 226 -8.97 2.51 16.95
N ARG A 227 -10.27 2.77 17.14
CA ARG A 227 -10.94 2.73 18.45
C ARG A 227 -12.36 2.21 18.31
N TYR A 228 -12.79 1.46 19.31
CA TYR A 228 -14.15 0.93 19.45
C TYR A 228 -14.53 0.98 20.92
N ASP A 229 -15.70 1.53 21.21
CA ASP A 229 -16.25 1.65 22.55
C ASP A 229 -17.38 0.62 22.72
N ASP A 230 -17.26 -0.27 23.71
CA ASP A 230 -18.28 -1.27 24.05
C ASP A 230 -19.49 -0.57 24.74
N GLY A 231 -20.37 0.05 23.94
CA GLY A 231 -21.64 0.68 24.40
C GLY A 231 -21.87 2.10 23.86
N PRO A 232 -23.13 2.59 23.85
CA PRO A 232 -23.40 3.97 23.51
C PRO A 232 -22.70 4.88 24.52
N ARG A 233 -22.03 5.95 24.06
CA ARG A 233 -21.58 7.03 24.94
C ARG A 233 -22.79 7.48 25.74
N ALA A 234 -22.79 7.22 27.05
CA ALA A 234 -23.71 7.90 27.92
C ALA A 234 -23.29 9.37 27.88
N GLU A 235 -23.94 10.16 27.03
CA GLU A 235 -23.92 11.61 27.16
C GLU A 235 -24.50 11.89 28.55
N PHE A 236 -23.62 12.09 29.54
CA PHE A 236 -24.04 12.67 30.79
C PHE A 236 -24.50 14.10 30.45
N LEU A 237 -25.82 14.29 30.49
CA LEU A 237 -26.52 15.58 30.47
C LEU A 237 -25.91 16.57 31.47
#